data_AF-A0A5C6J625-F1
#
_entry.id   AF-A0A5C6J625-F1
#
_cell.length_a   1.000
_cell.length_b   1.000
_cell.length_c   1.000
_cell.angle_alpha   90.00
_cell.angle_beta   90.00
_cell.angle_gamma   90.00
#
_symmetry.space_group_name_H-M   'P 1'
#
loop_
_entity.id
_entity.type
_entity.pdbx_description
1 polymer ?
#
loop_
_entity_poly.entity_id
_entity_poly.type
_entity_poly.pdbx_seq_one_letter_code
_entity_poly.pdbx_strand_id
1 'polypeptide(L)'
;MASAVALVLVAAGVVVAVLRGGDGGGSAKRQSTFCWGTLKRDDVAALSAPSLDRYASEEGDLKGTGLAICQVGAGLDAHGAMKQPQFWLSVGAARDADVWATADKVAGVSPFRAPLAGVPGWVNKSMTGVLLPASCAGRLNVGGPAYVQLKTLGDQDRTWRDGALQKRMTDVLMTAAVTLTRQLGCAETSFKAPGTTPRLLEKHAPAAGRACGLPGFGVPAKYTEEYVTEGDFRLWSCALRAGSDEAHFTVTQDPYLVGLDDSGSTAWSATLECDGGKTLVQTGSEDEALARDFRAAVTRAAGCA
;
A
#
# COMPACT_ATOMS: atom_id res chain seq x y z
N MET A 1 -17.68 -6.03 -60.67
CA MET A 1 -17.99 -5.21 -59.48
C MET A 1 -18.65 -6.11 -58.46
N ALA A 2 -18.04 -6.29 -57.28
CA ALA A 2 -18.68 -6.58 -55.98
C ALA A 2 -17.56 -6.88 -54.97
N SER A 3 -17.18 -5.85 -54.22
CA SER A 3 -16.24 -5.93 -53.11
C SER A 3 -16.87 -6.69 -51.95
N ALA A 4 -16.19 -7.70 -51.41
CA ALA A 4 -16.53 -8.30 -50.12
C ALA A 4 -15.50 -7.82 -49.09
N VAL A 5 -15.92 -6.88 -48.24
CA VAL A 5 -15.16 -6.42 -47.08
C VAL A 5 -15.33 -7.45 -45.97
N ALA A 6 -14.25 -8.16 -45.63
CA ALA A 6 -14.18 -9.02 -44.47
C ALA A 6 -14.05 -8.15 -43.20
N LEU A 7 -15.14 -8.07 -42.43
CA LEU A 7 -15.18 -7.36 -41.16
C LEU A 7 -14.59 -8.24 -40.04
N VAL A 8 -13.69 -7.59 -39.30
CA VAL A 8 -12.86 -8.07 -38.20
C VAL A 8 -13.70 -8.65 -37.04
N LEU A 9 -13.35 -9.88 -36.64
CA LEU A 9 -13.77 -10.49 -35.38
C LEU A 9 -13.12 -9.75 -34.20
N VAL A 10 -13.89 -8.94 -33.49
CA VAL A 10 -13.47 -8.35 -32.21
C VAL A 10 -13.91 -9.29 -31.08
N ALA A 11 -12.92 -9.70 -30.30
CA ALA A 11 -13.02 -10.60 -29.17
C ALA A 11 -13.99 -10.11 -28.08
N ALA A 12 -14.62 -11.09 -27.43
CA ALA A 12 -15.65 -10.96 -26.41
C ALA A 12 -15.25 -10.04 -25.24
N GLY A 13 -15.93 -8.90 -25.11
CA GLY A 13 -16.01 -8.14 -23.87
C GLY A 13 -17.05 -8.77 -22.95
N VAL A 14 -16.62 -9.24 -21.78
CA VAL A 14 -17.54 -9.70 -20.73
C VAL A 14 -18.23 -8.48 -20.13
N VAL A 15 -19.50 -8.29 -20.50
CA VAL A 15 -20.43 -7.38 -19.86
C VAL A 15 -20.86 -8.02 -18.54
N VAL A 16 -20.37 -7.53 -17.40
CA VAL A 16 -20.96 -7.90 -16.10
C VAL A 16 -22.29 -7.18 -15.98
N ALA A 17 -23.36 -7.93 -16.23
CA ALA A 17 -24.73 -7.47 -16.14
C ALA A 17 -25.07 -7.13 -14.68
N VAL A 18 -25.24 -5.84 -14.40
CA VAL A 18 -26.06 -5.35 -13.29
C VAL A 18 -27.51 -5.61 -13.69
N LEU A 19 -28.12 -6.69 -13.20
CA LEU A 19 -29.56 -6.91 -13.32
C LEU A 19 -30.26 -6.55 -12.01
N ARG A 20 -31.10 -5.51 -12.12
CA ARG A 20 -32.09 -5.07 -11.15
C ARG A 20 -33.27 -6.06 -11.05
N GLY A 21 -33.82 -6.20 -9.84
CA GLY A 21 -35.26 -6.34 -9.59
C GLY A 21 -35.80 -7.75 -9.29
N GLY A 22 -36.56 -7.87 -8.19
CA GLY A 22 -37.57 -8.93 -8.01
C GLY A 22 -37.62 -9.53 -6.60
N ASP A 23 -38.73 -9.27 -5.89
CA ASP A 23 -39.11 -9.87 -4.62
C ASP A 23 -39.01 -11.41 -4.63
N GLY A 24 -38.38 -11.96 -3.59
CA GLY A 24 -38.35 -13.40 -3.34
C GLY A 24 -37.04 -13.80 -2.67
N GLY A 25 -37.14 -14.52 -1.54
CA GLY A 25 -36.01 -15.10 -0.81
C GLY A 25 -35.24 -16.16 -1.60
N GLY A 26 -34.66 -15.78 -2.74
CA GLY A 26 -33.80 -16.59 -3.57
C GLY A 26 -32.35 -16.41 -3.11
N SER A 27 -31.73 -17.52 -2.74
CA SER A 27 -30.29 -17.60 -2.49
C SER A 27 -29.50 -16.87 -3.58
N ALA A 28 -28.93 -15.71 -3.25
CA ALA A 28 -27.98 -15.03 -4.14
C ALA A 28 -26.97 -16.06 -4.66
N LYS A 29 -26.85 -16.20 -5.99
CA LYS A 29 -25.93 -17.16 -6.62
C LYS A 29 -24.53 -16.93 -6.05
N ARG A 30 -23.82 -18.02 -5.73
CA ARG A 30 -22.46 -17.96 -5.19
C ARG A 30 -21.58 -17.25 -6.21
N GLN A 31 -21.08 -16.07 -5.84
CA GLN A 31 -20.14 -15.33 -6.64
C GLN A 31 -18.81 -16.09 -6.73
N SER A 32 -18.23 -16.18 -7.92
CA SER A 32 -16.99 -16.93 -8.19
C SER A 32 -15.75 -16.05 -8.27
N THR A 33 -15.93 -14.77 -8.60
CA THR A 33 -14.85 -13.78 -8.77
C THR A 33 -15.22 -12.47 -8.08
N PHE A 34 -14.25 -11.81 -7.47
CA PHE A 34 -14.44 -10.62 -6.63
C PHE A 34 -13.47 -9.50 -7.03
N CYS A 35 -13.84 -8.27 -6.70
CA CYS A 35 -13.05 -7.06 -6.93
C CYS A 35 -12.57 -6.94 -8.37
N TRP A 36 -13.51 -6.71 -9.28
CA TRP A 36 -13.24 -6.52 -10.71
C TRP A 36 -12.64 -7.76 -11.38
N GLY A 37 -12.93 -8.93 -10.82
CA GLY A 37 -12.44 -10.22 -11.30
C GLY A 37 -10.99 -10.53 -10.91
N THR A 38 -10.42 -9.78 -9.97
CA THR A 38 -9.01 -9.92 -9.59
C THR A 38 -8.77 -11.00 -8.54
N LEU A 39 -9.80 -11.31 -7.74
CA LEU A 39 -9.75 -12.28 -6.66
C LEU A 39 -10.73 -13.43 -6.89
N LYS A 40 -10.35 -14.63 -6.42
CA LYS A 40 -11.20 -15.82 -6.36
C LYS A 40 -11.67 -16.07 -4.93
N ARG A 41 -12.57 -17.03 -4.77
CA ARG A 41 -13.11 -17.42 -3.46
C ARG A 41 -12.02 -17.75 -2.44
N ASP A 42 -10.98 -18.48 -2.84
CA ASP A 42 -9.93 -18.92 -1.93
C ASP A 42 -9.09 -17.75 -1.41
N ASP A 43 -8.83 -16.74 -2.25
CA ASP A 43 -8.15 -15.51 -1.87
C ASP A 43 -8.95 -14.73 -0.82
N VAL A 44 -10.26 -14.61 -1.04
CA VAL A 44 -11.19 -13.94 -0.12
C VAL A 44 -11.29 -14.69 1.22
N ALA A 45 -11.38 -16.03 1.15
CA ALA A 45 -11.48 -16.87 2.34
C ALA A 45 -10.24 -16.78 3.23
N ALA A 46 -9.05 -16.61 2.63
CA ALA A 46 -7.80 -16.46 3.37
C ALA A 46 -7.78 -15.24 4.31
N LEU A 47 -8.52 -14.17 4.02
CA LEU A 47 -8.52 -12.96 4.85
C LEU A 47 -9.59 -12.92 5.94
N SER A 48 -10.58 -13.81 5.88
CA SER A 48 -11.70 -13.80 6.82
C SER A 48 -11.31 -14.47 8.13
N ALA A 49 -11.61 -13.83 9.27
CA ALA A 49 -11.32 -14.43 10.58
C ALA A 49 -12.16 -15.70 10.83
N PRO A 50 -13.49 -15.71 10.58
CA PRO A 50 -14.23 -16.92 10.32
C PRO A 50 -14.38 -17.16 8.80
N SER A 51 -14.16 -18.38 8.34
CA SER A 51 -14.57 -18.79 7.00
C SER A 51 -16.08 -18.60 6.84
N LEU A 52 -16.50 -17.92 5.78
CA LEU A 52 -17.91 -17.69 5.48
C LEU A 52 -18.41 -18.68 4.44
N ASP A 53 -19.65 -19.15 4.61
CA ASP A 53 -20.29 -20.03 3.63
C ASP A 53 -20.44 -19.34 2.27
N ARG A 54 -20.76 -18.04 2.30
CA ARG A 54 -20.97 -17.20 1.11
C ARG A 54 -20.28 -15.85 1.25
N TYR A 55 -19.58 -15.49 0.19
CA TYR A 55 -18.93 -14.20 0.00
C TYR A 55 -19.64 -13.43 -1.10
N ALA A 56 -19.65 -12.11 -0.98
CA ALA A 56 -20.06 -11.17 -2.02
C ALA A 56 -19.06 -10.02 -2.08
N SER A 57 -18.98 -9.33 -3.22
CA SER A 57 -18.32 -8.02 -3.33
C SER A 57 -19.28 -6.92 -3.77
N GLU A 58 -19.11 -5.74 -3.20
CA GLU A 58 -19.67 -4.48 -3.67
C GLU A 58 -18.53 -3.68 -4.30
N GLU A 59 -18.66 -3.32 -5.58
CA GLU A 59 -17.56 -2.83 -6.41
C GLU A 59 -17.87 -1.46 -7.02
N GLY A 60 -17.01 -0.49 -6.76
CA GLY A 60 -16.99 0.80 -7.45
C GLY A 60 -16.39 0.70 -8.85
N ASP A 61 -16.48 1.77 -9.63
CA ASP A 61 -15.97 1.81 -11.00
C ASP A 61 -14.45 1.97 -11.05
N LEU A 62 -13.74 0.98 -11.61
CA LEU A 62 -12.29 1.04 -11.86
C LEU A 62 -11.86 2.18 -12.77
N LYS A 63 -12.73 2.63 -13.68
CA LYS A 63 -12.44 3.70 -14.65
C LYS A 63 -13.00 5.06 -14.21
N GLY A 64 -13.60 5.12 -13.03
CA GLY A 64 -14.12 6.35 -12.44
C GLY A 64 -13.00 7.31 -12.03
N THR A 65 -13.35 8.54 -11.70
CA THR A 65 -12.36 9.58 -11.37
C THR A 65 -11.83 9.40 -9.94
N GLY A 66 -10.67 8.76 -9.81
CA GLY A 66 -9.74 8.97 -8.69
C GLY A 66 -9.60 7.84 -7.67
N LEU A 67 -10.66 7.06 -7.38
CA LEU A 67 -10.59 5.93 -6.43
C LEU A 67 -11.71 4.92 -6.70
N ALA A 68 -11.34 3.67 -6.93
CA ALA A 68 -12.24 2.53 -6.98
C ALA A 68 -12.10 1.73 -5.68
N ILE A 69 -13.23 1.33 -5.09
CA ILE A 69 -13.29 0.55 -3.86
C ILE A 69 -14.06 -0.73 -4.14
N CYS A 70 -13.52 -1.86 -3.70
CA CYS A 70 -14.20 -3.13 -3.62
C CYS A 70 -14.29 -3.53 -2.14
N GLN A 71 -15.51 -3.70 -1.65
CA GLN A 71 -15.77 -4.20 -0.32
C GLN A 71 -16.18 -5.66 -0.41
N VAL A 72 -15.59 -6.53 0.41
CA VAL A 72 -15.87 -7.98 0.41
C VAL A 72 -16.38 -8.40 1.77
N GLY A 73 -17.44 -9.22 1.80
CA GLY A 73 -18.06 -9.62 3.06
C GLY A 73 -19.21 -10.63 2.95
N ALA A 74 -19.96 -10.78 4.04
CA ALA A 74 -21.06 -11.74 4.16
C ALA A 74 -22.37 -11.19 3.57
N GLY A 75 -22.45 -11.21 2.24
CA GLY A 75 -23.67 -10.90 1.50
C GLY A 75 -24.04 -9.42 1.40
N LEU A 76 -24.95 -9.13 0.47
CA LEU A 76 -25.46 -7.79 0.20
C LEU A 76 -26.89 -7.64 0.73
N ASP A 77 -27.29 -6.40 1.02
CA ASP A 77 -28.69 -6.04 1.26
C ASP A 77 -29.49 -5.84 -0.04
N ALA A 78 -30.76 -5.47 0.09
CA ALA A 78 -31.66 -5.29 -1.06
C ALA A 78 -31.23 -4.13 -1.98
N HIS A 79 -30.38 -3.22 -1.49
CA HIS A 79 -29.85 -2.08 -2.25
C HIS A 79 -28.46 -2.34 -2.81
N GLY A 80 -27.91 -3.55 -2.58
CA GLY A 80 -26.57 -3.92 -3.02
C GLY A 80 -25.45 -3.51 -2.05
N ALA A 81 -25.78 -3.04 -0.85
CA ALA A 81 -24.79 -2.63 0.14
C ALA A 81 -24.28 -3.82 0.98
N MET A 82 -22.99 -3.83 1.31
CA MET A 82 -22.38 -4.91 2.11
C MET A 82 -22.92 -4.97 3.55
N LYS A 83 -23.44 -6.14 3.96
CA LYS A 83 -23.99 -6.32 5.32
C LYS A 83 -22.92 -6.50 6.40
N GLN A 84 -21.93 -7.35 6.12
CA GLN A 84 -20.88 -7.71 7.09
C GLN A 84 -19.53 -7.71 6.40
N PRO A 85 -18.86 -6.56 6.32
CA PRO A 85 -17.63 -6.46 5.57
C PRO A 85 -16.47 -7.10 6.33
N GLN A 86 -15.61 -7.81 5.59
CA GLN A 86 -14.42 -8.50 6.09
C GLN A 86 -13.13 -7.75 5.72
N PHE A 87 -13.07 -7.22 4.50
CA PHE A 87 -11.95 -6.40 4.05
C PHE A 87 -12.35 -5.50 2.86
N TRP A 88 -11.53 -4.49 2.60
CA TRP A 88 -11.62 -3.60 1.46
C TRP A 88 -10.38 -3.75 0.59
N LEU A 89 -10.56 -3.77 -0.72
CA LEU A 89 -9.51 -3.56 -1.71
C LEU A 89 -9.80 -2.24 -2.41
N SER A 90 -8.82 -1.36 -2.53
CA SER A 90 -8.98 -0.09 -3.25
C SER A 90 -7.86 0.14 -4.25
N VAL A 91 -8.19 0.85 -5.34
CA VAL A 91 -7.26 1.21 -6.41
C VAL A 91 -7.49 2.68 -6.74
N GLY A 92 -6.44 3.49 -6.72
CA GLY A 92 -6.55 4.91 -7.03
C GLY A 92 -5.20 5.58 -7.20
N ALA A 93 -5.22 6.91 -7.34
CA ALA A 93 -3.99 7.69 -7.18
C ALA A 93 -3.52 7.53 -5.73
N ALA A 94 -2.23 7.25 -5.53
CA ALA A 94 -1.57 7.68 -4.32
C ALA A 94 -1.81 9.18 -4.22
N ARG A 95 -2.67 9.61 -3.27
CA ARG A 95 -3.27 10.96 -3.37
C ARG A 95 -2.24 12.08 -3.27
N ASP A 96 -1.04 11.79 -2.76
CA ASP A 96 0.09 12.71 -2.84
C ASP A 96 1.27 11.90 -3.36
N ALA A 97 1.89 12.38 -4.44
CA ALA A 97 2.84 11.66 -5.27
C ALA A 97 4.26 11.61 -4.70
N ASP A 98 4.46 12.23 -3.53
CA ASP A 98 5.69 12.12 -2.77
C ASP A 98 5.75 10.73 -2.10
N VAL A 99 6.98 10.21 -2.03
CA VAL A 99 7.22 8.99 -1.24
C VAL A 99 6.81 9.25 0.22
N TRP A 100 6.81 10.51 0.71
CA TRP A 100 6.25 10.93 2.00
C TRP A 100 4.79 10.57 2.16
N ALA A 101 3.84 11.00 1.34
CA ALA A 101 2.44 10.64 1.52
C ALA A 101 2.11 9.24 1.03
N THR A 102 2.94 8.61 0.20
CA THR A 102 2.78 7.18 -0.01
C THR A 102 3.22 6.44 1.25
N ALA A 103 4.36 6.81 1.83
CA ALA A 103 4.90 6.34 3.11
C ALA A 103 4.03 6.71 4.32
N ASP A 104 3.30 7.83 4.28
CA ASP A 104 2.50 8.50 5.32
C ASP A 104 0.99 8.35 5.07
N LYS A 105 0.54 7.90 3.90
CA LYS A 105 -0.71 7.13 3.80
C LYS A 105 -0.46 5.67 4.17
N VAL A 106 0.79 5.23 4.04
CA VAL A 106 1.36 4.03 4.66
C VAL A 106 1.80 4.28 6.13
N ALA A 107 1.83 5.50 6.68
CA ALA A 107 2.28 5.72 8.08
C ALA A 107 1.34 6.59 8.92
N GLY A 108 0.58 7.49 8.31
CA GLY A 108 -0.30 8.49 8.94
C GLY A 108 -1.58 7.92 9.55
N VAL A 109 -1.63 6.61 9.82
CA VAL A 109 -2.67 5.99 10.64
C VAL A 109 -2.06 5.07 11.72
N SER A 110 -0.73 4.97 11.87
CA SER A 110 -0.18 4.09 12.91
C SER A 110 1.28 4.33 13.31
N PRO A 111 1.57 4.30 14.63
CA PRO A 111 2.92 4.15 15.17
C PRO A 111 3.50 2.73 14.96
N PHE A 112 2.96 1.95 14.01
CA PHE A 112 3.23 0.52 13.83
C PHE A 112 3.83 0.23 12.44
N ARG A 113 4.68 1.14 11.96
CA ARG A 113 5.43 0.93 10.72
C ARG A 113 6.29 -0.32 10.85
N ALA A 114 6.67 -0.97 9.77
CA ALA A 114 7.61 -2.10 9.75
C ALA A 114 8.41 -2.02 8.44
N PRO A 115 9.61 -2.64 8.32
CA PRO A 115 10.42 -2.52 7.11
C PRO A 115 9.64 -2.99 5.86
N LEU A 116 9.63 -2.19 4.79
CA LEU A 116 9.07 -2.63 3.48
C LEU A 116 10.19 -3.24 2.62
N ALA A 117 10.56 -4.49 2.90
CA ALA A 117 11.35 -5.24 1.93
C ALA A 117 10.44 -5.58 0.73
N GLY A 118 10.66 -4.99 -0.45
CA GLY A 118 9.95 -5.33 -1.68
C GLY A 118 8.44 -5.05 -1.63
N VAL A 119 8.04 -3.82 -1.96
CA VAL A 119 6.66 -3.32 -2.16
C VAL A 119 5.62 -4.45 -2.35
N PRO A 120 4.90 -4.82 -1.27
CA PRO A 120 3.77 -4.13 -0.70
C PRO A 120 4.10 -3.51 0.67
N GLY A 121 3.87 -2.22 0.79
CA GLY A 121 4.02 -1.48 2.03
C GLY A 121 2.99 -1.89 3.08
N TRP A 122 3.44 -2.23 4.28
CA TRP A 122 2.58 -2.36 5.45
C TRP A 122 2.30 -0.99 6.03
N VAL A 123 1.02 -0.61 6.03
CA VAL A 123 0.57 0.67 6.55
C VAL A 123 0.42 0.62 8.06
N ASN A 124 -0.23 -0.45 8.50
CA ASN A 124 -0.49 -0.76 9.89
C ASN A 124 -0.90 -2.23 10.00
N LYS A 125 -1.29 -2.64 11.20
CA LYS A 125 -1.74 -4.00 11.52
C LYS A 125 -2.93 -4.53 10.71
N SER A 126 -3.66 -3.67 10.01
CA SER A 126 -4.84 -4.06 9.23
C SER A 126 -4.79 -3.54 7.80
N MET A 127 -3.67 -2.99 7.34
CA MET A 127 -3.62 -2.36 6.03
C MET A 127 -2.25 -2.52 5.38
N THR A 128 -2.26 -2.94 4.11
CA THR A 128 -1.08 -3.05 3.25
C THR A 128 -1.42 -2.54 1.86
N GLY A 129 -0.44 -2.13 1.06
CA GLY A 129 -0.67 -1.75 -0.33
C GLY A 129 0.58 -1.78 -1.18
N VAL A 130 0.42 -1.76 -2.50
CA VAL A 130 1.50 -1.90 -3.48
C VAL A 130 1.32 -0.85 -4.56
N LEU A 131 2.44 -0.24 -4.97
CA LEU A 131 2.45 0.63 -6.13
C LEU A 131 2.40 -0.22 -7.39
N LEU A 132 1.49 0.15 -8.29
CA LEU A 132 1.45 -0.41 -9.64
C LEU A 132 2.50 0.27 -10.52
N PRO A 133 2.89 -0.35 -11.65
CA PRO A 133 3.73 0.27 -12.66
C PRO A 133 3.19 1.65 -13.06
N ALA A 134 4.09 2.60 -13.33
CA ALA A 134 3.73 3.95 -13.79
C ALA A 134 2.78 3.93 -15.00
N SER A 135 2.92 2.94 -15.90
CA SER A 135 2.03 2.75 -17.04
C SER A 135 0.56 2.50 -16.67
N CYS A 136 0.27 2.06 -15.43
CA CYS A 136 -1.11 1.86 -14.98
C CYS A 136 -1.82 3.16 -14.62
N ALA A 137 -1.10 4.24 -14.28
CA ALA A 137 -1.72 5.50 -13.88
C ALA A 137 -2.63 6.07 -14.98
N GLY A 138 -2.14 6.10 -16.22
CA GLY A 138 -2.92 6.53 -17.39
C GLY A 138 -4.08 5.59 -17.73
N ARG A 139 -3.98 4.29 -17.41
CA ARG A 139 -5.06 3.31 -17.66
C ARG A 139 -6.21 3.44 -16.67
N LEU A 140 -5.90 3.82 -15.44
CA LEU A 140 -6.84 4.03 -14.35
C LEU A 140 -7.38 5.46 -14.30
N ASN A 141 -6.92 6.36 -15.19
CA ASN A 141 -7.26 7.79 -15.17
C ASN A 141 -6.99 8.44 -13.81
N VAL A 142 -5.91 8.03 -13.15
CA VAL A 142 -5.52 8.54 -11.83
C VAL A 142 -4.44 9.61 -12.00
N GLY A 143 -4.58 10.74 -11.29
CA GLY A 143 -3.68 11.89 -11.39
C GLY A 143 -2.31 11.74 -10.70
N GLY A 144 -1.88 10.51 -10.41
CA GLY A 144 -0.66 10.22 -9.65
C GLY A 144 -0.27 8.74 -9.72
N PRO A 145 0.76 8.31 -8.98
CA PRO A 145 1.20 6.91 -8.95
C PRO A 145 0.04 5.99 -8.57
N ALA A 146 -0.25 5.00 -9.40
CA ALA A 146 -1.35 4.08 -9.13
C ALA A 146 -1.00 3.17 -7.95
N TYR A 147 -1.90 3.05 -6.98
CA TYR A 147 -1.70 2.31 -5.75
C TYR A 147 -2.88 1.38 -5.48
N VAL A 148 -2.59 0.12 -5.16
CA VAL A 148 -3.58 -0.85 -4.70
C VAL A 148 -3.41 -1.03 -3.20
N GLN A 149 -4.49 -0.92 -2.44
CA GLN A 149 -4.49 -1.09 -0.99
C GLN A 149 -5.47 -2.19 -0.58
N LEU A 150 -5.04 -3.03 0.35
CA LEU A 150 -5.85 -4.00 1.05
C LEU A 150 -5.98 -3.58 2.52
N LYS A 151 -7.21 -3.50 3.02
CA LYS A 151 -7.51 -3.20 4.42
C LYS A 151 -8.42 -4.28 5.01
N THR A 152 -7.98 -5.01 6.01
CA THR A 152 -8.83 -5.95 6.75
C THR A 152 -9.68 -5.20 7.78
N LEU A 153 -10.87 -5.73 8.05
CA LEU A 153 -11.80 -5.22 9.06
C LEU A 153 -11.89 -6.23 10.19
N GLY A 154 -11.76 -5.75 11.42
CA GLY A 154 -11.73 -6.58 12.62
C GLY A 154 -10.35 -6.62 13.29
N ASP A 155 -10.37 -6.81 14.60
CA ASP A 155 -9.15 -6.95 15.39
C ASP A 155 -8.59 -8.38 15.22
N GLN A 156 -7.48 -8.49 14.50
CA GLN A 156 -6.80 -9.75 14.21
C GLN A 156 -5.41 -9.81 14.86
N ASP A 157 -5.24 -9.15 16.01
CA ASP A 157 -3.96 -8.98 16.72
C ASP A 157 -3.22 -10.29 17.01
N ARG A 158 -3.93 -11.39 17.28
CA ARG A 158 -3.29 -12.70 17.53
C ARG A 158 -2.65 -13.29 16.28
N THR A 159 -3.39 -13.31 15.16
CA THR A 159 -2.90 -13.79 13.86
C THR A 159 -1.99 -12.79 13.16
N TRP A 160 -1.93 -11.57 13.67
CA TRP A 160 -0.89 -10.61 13.30
C TRP A 160 0.43 -10.96 13.99
N ARG A 161 0.41 -11.23 15.31
CA ARG A 161 1.63 -11.54 16.08
C ARG A 161 2.36 -12.79 15.61
N ASP A 162 1.64 -13.78 15.06
CA ASP A 162 2.24 -15.00 14.50
C ASP A 162 2.67 -14.85 13.01
N GLY A 163 2.43 -13.70 12.39
CA GLY A 163 2.82 -13.41 11.01
C GLY A 163 1.92 -14.00 9.93
N ALA A 164 0.90 -14.78 10.30
CA ALA A 164 0.07 -15.52 9.34
C ALA A 164 -0.90 -14.61 8.60
N LEU A 165 -1.49 -13.62 9.27
CA LEU A 165 -2.34 -12.62 8.62
C LEU A 165 -1.55 -11.82 7.60
N GLN A 166 -0.33 -11.44 7.94
CA GLN A 166 0.52 -10.65 7.05
C GLN A 166 0.77 -11.38 5.74
N LYS A 167 1.19 -12.63 5.84
CA LYS A 167 1.42 -13.46 4.66
C LYS A 167 0.18 -13.52 3.78
N ARG A 168 -1.01 -13.78 4.36
CA ARG A 168 -2.27 -13.85 3.60
C ARG A 168 -2.63 -12.52 2.94
N MET A 169 -2.48 -11.39 3.64
CA MET A 169 -2.70 -10.06 3.08
C MET A 169 -1.74 -9.74 1.94
N THR A 170 -0.47 -10.06 2.09
CA THR A 170 0.54 -9.91 1.05
C THR A 170 0.21 -10.75 -0.18
N ASP A 171 -0.13 -12.03 0.00
CA ASP A 171 -0.47 -12.94 -1.11
C ASP A 171 -1.70 -12.45 -1.89
N VAL A 172 -2.75 -12.03 -1.18
CA VAL A 172 -3.98 -11.51 -1.79
C VAL A 172 -3.73 -10.19 -2.50
N LEU A 173 -2.99 -9.27 -1.89
CA LEU A 173 -2.65 -7.99 -2.50
C LEU A 173 -1.81 -8.17 -3.77
N MET A 174 -0.84 -9.08 -3.76
CA MET A 174 -0.02 -9.40 -4.93
C MET A 174 -0.84 -10.03 -6.04
N THR A 175 -1.73 -10.95 -5.70
CA THR A 175 -2.67 -11.56 -6.65
C THR A 175 -3.55 -10.51 -7.32
N ALA A 176 -4.09 -9.57 -6.54
CA ALA A 176 -4.88 -8.46 -7.06
C ALA A 176 -4.05 -7.55 -7.98
N ALA A 177 -2.86 -7.12 -7.54
CA ALA A 177 -1.99 -6.20 -8.29
C ALA A 177 -1.51 -6.81 -9.62
N VAL A 178 -1.08 -8.07 -9.62
CA VAL A 178 -0.67 -8.79 -10.83
C VAL A 178 -1.84 -8.90 -11.80
N THR A 179 -3.02 -9.28 -11.30
CA THR A 179 -4.20 -9.47 -12.16
C THR A 179 -4.70 -8.14 -12.74
N LEU A 180 -4.75 -7.07 -11.93
CA LEU A 180 -5.08 -5.72 -12.39
C LEU A 180 -4.10 -5.22 -13.46
N THR A 181 -2.80 -5.35 -13.21
CA THR A 181 -1.74 -4.93 -14.15
C THR A 181 -1.92 -5.59 -15.50
N ARG A 182 -2.22 -6.90 -15.51
CA ARG A 182 -2.51 -7.67 -16.73
C ARG A 182 -3.80 -7.23 -17.41
N GLN A 183 -4.89 -7.09 -16.66
CA GLN A 183 -6.20 -6.68 -17.20
C GLN A 183 -6.15 -5.27 -17.83
N LEU A 184 -5.38 -4.36 -17.23
CA LEU A 184 -5.21 -2.99 -17.70
C LEU A 184 -4.21 -2.87 -18.85
N GLY A 185 -3.49 -3.94 -19.20
CA GLY A 185 -2.44 -3.92 -20.22
C GLY A 185 -1.30 -2.96 -19.88
N CYS A 186 -0.94 -2.89 -18.60
CA CYS A 186 0.23 -2.15 -18.14
C CYS A 186 1.52 -2.91 -18.51
N ALA A 187 2.66 -2.23 -18.48
CA ALA A 187 3.96 -2.90 -18.58
C ALA A 187 4.10 -3.93 -17.46
N GLU A 188 4.53 -5.14 -17.81
CA GLU A 188 4.76 -6.18 -16.81
C GLU A 188 5.93 -5.81 -15.92
N THR A 189 5.70 -5.77 -14.62
CA THR A 189 6.75 -5.77 -13.60
C THR A 189 6.65 -7.07 -12.83
N SER A 190 7.79 -7.62 -12.43
CA SER A 190 7.79 -8.69 -11.43
C SER A 190 7.47 -8.05 -10.08
N PHE A 191 6.20 -8.03 -9.69
CA PHE A 191 5.83 -7.81 -8.31
C PHE A 191 6.46 -8.94 -7.49
N LYS A 192 7.47 -8.60 -6.68
CA LYS A 192 8.08 -9.55 -5.76
C LYS A 192 7.54 -9.27 -4.37
N ALA A 193 6.69 -10.17 -3.91
CA ALA A 193 6.32 -10.22 -2.50
C ALA A 193 7.61 -10.30 -1.65
N PRO A 194 7.66 -9.65 -0.49
CA PRO A 194 8.71 -9.83 0.48
C PRO A 194 8.81 -11.32 0.80
N GLY A 195 10.03 -11.86 0.82
CA GLY A 195 10.25 -13.23 1.28
C GLY A 195 9.98 -13.43 2.77
N THR A 196 9.78 -12.34 3.53
CA THR A 196 9.62 -12.34 4.98
C THR A 196 8.49 -11.39 5.41
N THR A 197 7.62 -11.88 6.29
CA THR A 197 6.64 -11.06 6.99
C THR A 197 7.36 -10.00 7.84
N PRO A 198 7.05 -8.71 7.68
CA PRO A 198 7.59 -7.69 8.57
C PRO A 198 7.10 -7.89 10.00
N ARG A 199 8.01 -7.72 10.96
CA ARG A 199 7.71 -7.76 12.39
C ARG A 199 7.08 -6.44 12.82
N LEU A 200 6.22 -6.50 13.82
CA LEU A 200 5.74 -5.30 14.50
C LEU A 200 6.95 -4.58 15.11
N LEU A 201 7.10 -3.29 14.88
CA LEU A 201 8.13 -2.52 15.57
C LEU A 201 7.78 -2.38 17.04
N GLU A 202 8.77 -2.63 17.87
CA GLU A 202 8.68 -2.41 19.29
C GLU A 202 8.96 -0.94 19.58
N LYS A 203 8.25 -0.41 20.57
CA LYS A 203 8.48 0.95 21.05
C LYS A 203 9.71 0.98 21.94
N HIS A 204 10.57 1.95 21.72
CA HIS A 204 11.74 2.18 22.56
C HIS A 204 11.83 3.66 22.94
N ALA A 205 12.56 3.96 24.00
CA ALA A 205 12.89 5.35 24.33
C ALA A 205 14.05 5.80 23.43
N PRO A 206 14.01 7.02 22.85
CA PRO A 206 15.12 7.52 22.05
C PRO A 206 16.44 7.57 22.84
N ALA A 207 17.47 6.94 22.31
CA ALA A 207 18.78 6.93 22.94
C ALA A 207 19.52 8.26 22.71
N ALA A 208 20.09 8.84 23.75
CA ALA A 208 20.87 10.07 23.64
C ALA A 208 22.05 9.90 22.66
N GLY A 209 22.07 10.71 21.61
CA GLY A 209 23.11 10.67 20.56
C GLY A 209 23.09 9.43 19.67
N ARG A 210 22.03 8.60 19.75
CA ARG A 210 21.81 7.45 18.88
C ARG A 210 20.33 7.20 18.63
N ALA A 211 19.53 8.26 18.60
CA ALA A 211 18.11 8.16 18.30
C ALA A 211 17.92 7.56 16.91
N CYS A 212 16.82 6.85 16.71
CA CYS A 212 16.56 6.12 15.49
C CYS A 212 17.69 5.12 15.12
N GLY A 213 18.52 4.69 16.08
CA GLY A 213 19.69 3.85 15.80
C GLY A 213 20.82 4.54 15.01
N LEU A 214 20.70 5.84 14.70
CA LEU A 214 21.68 6.60 13.91
C LEU A 214 22.74 7.26 14.81
N PRO A 215 24.03 6.91 14.66
CA PRO A 215 25.09 7.52 15.46
C PRO A 215 25.18 9.05 15.31
N GLY A 216 25.20 9.75 16.44
CA GLY A 216 25.26 11.21 16.49
C GLY A 216 23.95 11.91 16.17
N PHE A 217 22.84 11.18 15.99
CA PHE A 217 21.52 11.78 15.88
C PHE A 217 20.88 11.93 17.27
N GLY A 218 20.56 13.17 17.63
CA GLY A 218 19.85 13.51 18.85
C GLY A 218 18.43 13.97 18.52
N VAL A 219 17.51 13.76 19.46
CA VAL A 219 16.11 14.19 19.32
C VAL A 219 15.71 15.11 20.47
N PRO A 220 14.83 16.09 20.23
CA PRO A 220 14.28 16.92 21.29
C PRO A 220 13.66 16.06 22.41
N ALA A 221 13.89 16.45 23.66
CA ALA A 221 13.43 15.70 24.84
C ALA A 221 11.91 15.54 24.94
N LYS A 222 11.13 16.29 24.15
CA LYS A 222 9.68 16.10 24.04
C LYS A 222 9.34 14.71 23.49
N TYR A 223 10.13 14.16 22.57
CA TYR A 223 9.90 12.84 22.00
C TYR A 223 10.32 11.77 23.00
N THR A 224 9.35 10.98 23.46
CA THR A 224 9.54 9.96 24.49
C THR A 224 9.55 8.54 23.94
N GLU A 225 9.08 8.37 22.70
CA GLU A 225 8.97 7.09 22.03
C GLU A 225 9.61 7.16 20.64
N GLU A 226 10.32 6.10 20.25
CA GLU A 226 10.76 5.84 18.88
C GLU A 226 10.36 4.44 18.40
N TYR A 227 10.14 4.33 17.09
CA TYR A 227 9.87 3.10 16.36
C TYR A 227 10.81 3.06 15.17
N VAL A 228 11.69 2.07 15.08
CA VAL A 228 12.79 2.05 14.10
C VAL A 228 12.79 0.73 13.33
N THR A 229 12.85 0.77 12.01
CA THR A 229 13.01 -0.45 11.21
C THR A 229 14.44 -0.97 11.30
N GLU A 230 14.58 -2.27 11.53
CA GLU A 230 15.86 -2.96 11.36
C GLU A 230 16.26 -3.05 9.87
N GLY A 231 17.56 -3.03 9.56
CA GLY A 231 18.07 -3.24 8.20
C GLY A 231 19.04 -2.16 7.70
N ASP A 232 19.38 -2.24 6.42
CA ASP A 232 20.18 -1.25 5.69
C ASP A 232 19.32 -0.11 5.11
N PHE A 233 19.96 0.90 4.51
CA PHE A 233 19.28 2.07 3.93
C PHE A 233 18.56 1.80 2.59
N ARG A 234 18.48 0.53 2.15
CA ARG A 234 17.64 0.20 0.97
C ARG A 234 16.20 0.59 1.22
N LEU A 235 15.72 0.34 2.44
CA LEU A 235 14.51 0.95 2.96
C LEU A 235 14.52 0.95 4.50
N TRP A 236 14.75 2.12 5.06
CA TRP A 236 14.84 2.36 6.49
C TRP A 236 13.84 3.46 6.89
N SER A 237 13.27 3.37 8.09
CA SER A 237 12.42 4.41 8.66
C SER A 237 12.49 4.49 10.17
N CYS A 238 12.16 5.67 10.68
CA CYS A 238 11.99 5.95 12.10
C CYS A 238 10.79 6.86 12.32
N ALA A 239 9.99 6.60 13.35
CA ALA A 239 8.98 7.51 13.85
C ALA A 239 9.31 7.90 15.29
N LEU A 240 9.22 9.19 15.61
CA LEU A 240 9.35 9.74 16.96
C LEU A 240 8.00 10.26 17.44
N ARG A 241 7.62 9.99 18.69
CA ARG A 241 6.30 10.36 19.21
C ARG A 241 6.32 10.97 20.61
N ALA A 242 5.39 11.90 20.82
CA ALA A 242 5.02 12.48 22.10
C ALA A 242 3.53 12.85 22.13
N GLY A 243 2.66 11.94 22.60
CA GLY A 243 1.22 12.19 22.60
C GLY A 243 0.66 12.32 21.17
N SER A 244 0.25 13.54 20.80
CA SER A 244 -0.20 13.91 19.44
C SER A 244 0.93 14.39 18.53
N ASP A 245 2.09 14.73 19.07
CA ASP A 245 3.23 15.18 18.29
C ASP A 245 3.96 13.97 17.70
N GLU A 246 4.26 14.03 16.41
CA GLU A 246 4.93 12.97 15.69
C GLU A 246 5.94 13.55 14.69
N ALA A 247 7.05 12.85 14.47
CA ALA A 247 7.99 13.14 13.40
C ALA A 247 8.37 11.84 12.69
N HIS A 248 8.38 11.87 11.37
CA HIS A 248 8.64 10.70 10.53
C HIS A 248 9.91 10.88 9.72
N PHE A 249 10.69 9.81 9.61
CA PHE A 249 11.91 9.77 8.82
C PHE A 249 11.90 8.54 7.93
N THR A 250 12.28 8.73 6.67
CA THR A 250 12.40 7.64 5.69
C THR A 250 13.68 7.80 4.90
N VAL A 251 14.38 6.69 4.67
CA VAL A 251 15.52 6.59 3.75
C VAL A 251 15.26 5.43 2.81
N THR A 252 15.43 5.65 1.50
CA THR A 252 15.24 4.61 0.48
C THR A 252 16.24 4.74 -0.66
N GLN A 253 16.68 3.60 -1.17
CA GLN A 253 17.45 3.48 -2.41
C GLN A 253 16.64 2.81 -3.53
N ASP A 254 15.34 2.57 -3.32
CA ASP A 254 14.48 1.98 -4.34
C ASP A 254 14.37 2.93 -5.56
N PRO A 255 14.81 2.52 -6.77
CA PRO A 255 14.86 3.42 -7.93
C PRO A 255 13.50 3.97 -8.35
N TYR A 256 12.42 3.21 -8.12
CA TYR A 256 11.08 3.65 -8.46
C TYR A 256 10.62 4.75 -7.49
N LEU A 257 10.85 4.57 -6.19
CA LEU A 257 10.54 5.59 -5.17
C LEU A 257 11.42 6.84 -5.33
N VAL A 258 12.72 6.68 -5.59
CA VAL A 258 13.63 7.80 -5.88
C VAL A 258 13.15 8.59 -7.11
N GLY A 259 12.74 7.89 -8.19
CA GLY A 259 12.24 8.54 -9.40
C GLY A 259 10.91 9.29 -9.25
N LEU A 260 10.10 8.96 -8.24
CA LEU A 260 8.87 9.71 -7.94
C LEU A 260 9.19 11.09 -7.34
N ASP A 261 10.22 11.20 -6.50
CA ASP A 261 10.64 12.46 -5.84
C ASP A 261 11.40 13.40 -6.79
N ASP A 262 12.10 12.87 -7.80
CA ASP A 262 12.80 13.64 -8.84
C ASP A 262 11.88 14.64 -9.60
N SER A 263 10.56 14.54 -9.42
CA SER A 263 9.55 15.45 -9.98
C SER A 263 9.24 16.71 -9.14
N GLY A 264 9.79 16.83 -7.92
CA GLY A 264 9.61 18.02 -7.08
C GLY A 264 10.35 17.94 -5.74
N SER A 265 11.56 18.50 -5.68
CA SER A 265 12.26 18.68 -4.40
C SER A 265 11.49 19.66 -3.51
N THR A 266 11.17 19.23 -2.29
CA THR A 266 10.60 20.08 -1.25
C THR A 266 11.63 20.31 -0.14
N ALA A 267 11.37 21.25 0.78
CA ALA A 267 12.21 21.45 1.97
C ALA A 267 12.35 20.18 2.85
N TRP A 268 11.51 19.17 2.61
CA TRP A 268 11.32 17.97 3.43
C TRP A 268 11.88 16.69 2.79
N SER A 269 12.42 16.76 1.57
CA SER A 269 13.14 15.67 0.90
C SER A 269 14.52 16.11 0.42
N ALA A 270 15.45 15.17 0.34
CA ALA A 270 16.76 15.36 -0.26
C ALA A 270 17.22 14.05 -0.90
N THR A 271 17.73 14.12 -2.13
CA THR A 271 18.42 13.00 -2.76
C THR A 271 19.92 13.17 -2.53
N LEU A 272 20.52 12.17 -1.91
CA LEU A 272 21.95 12.07 -1.63
C LEU A 272 22.58 11.02 -2.55
N GLU A 273 23.86 11.15 -2.86
CA GLU A 273 24.64 10.09 -3.52
C GLU A 273 25.37 9.30 -2.44
N CYS A 274 24.93 8.07 -2.17
CA CYS A 274 25.51 7.19 -1.14
C CYS A 274 25.92 5.87 -1.78
N ASP A 275 27.12 5.39 -1.47
CA ASP A 275 27.67 4.13 -2.00
C ASP A 275 27.55 3.98 -3.55
N GLY A 276 27.60 5.09 -4.28
CA GLY A 276 27.50 5.12 -5.75
C GLY A 276 26.07 5.04 -6.32
N GLY A 277 25.03 5.26 -5.50
CA GLY A 277 23.64 5.33 -5.95
C GLY A 277 22.83 6.44 -5.27
N LYS A 278 21.75 6.83 -5.93
CA LYS A 278 20.78 7.79 -5.39
C LYS A 278 20.07 7.21 -4.17
N THR A 279 20.13 7.96 -3.07
CA THR A 279 19.46 7.67 -1.81
C THR A 279 18.53 8.81 -1.47
N LEU A 280 17.24 8.54 -1.45
CA LEU A 280 16.23 9.52 -1.06
C LEU A 280 16.08 9.53 0.46
N VAL A 281 16.27 10.70 1.06
CA VAL A 281 16.13 10.98 2.49
C VAL A 281 14.96 11.94 2.69
N GLN A 282 14.00 11.55 3.52
CA GLN A 282 12.76 12.31 3.73
C GLN A 282 12.46 12.51 5.21
N THR A 283 11.91 13.67 5.53
CA THR A 283 11.65 14.16 6.89
C THR A 283 10.25 14.75 6.98
N GLY A 284 9.32 14.08 7.65
CA GLY A 284 7.99 14.58 7.99
C GLY A 284 7.98 15.21 9.37
N SER A 285 8.61 16.38 9.52
CA SER A 285 8.64 17.15 10.77
C SER A 285 8.65 18.63 10.44
N GLU A 286 7.85 19.45 11.13
CA GLU A 286 7.91 20.92 10.99
C GLU A 286 9.18 21.52 11.61
N ASP A 287 9.97 20.72 12.33
CA ASP A 287 11.23 21.12 12.93
C ASP A 287 12.38 21.01 11.92
N GLU A 288 12.71 22.13 11.28
CA GLU A 288 13.79 22.19 10.28
C GLU A 288 15.17 21.83 10.85
N ALA A 289 15.41 22.07 12.13
CA ALA A 289 16.69 21.73 12.76
C ALA A 289 16.80 20.21 12.92
N LEU A 290 15.72 19.57 13.40
CA LEU A 290 15.63 18.12 13.48
C LEU A 290 15.79 17.45 12.11
N ALA A 291 15.13 17.98 11.08
CA ALA A 291 15.25 17.48 9.71
C ALA A 291 16.69 17.59 9.17
N ARG A 292 17.38 18.70 9.45
CA ARG A 292 18.78 18.93 9.05
C ARG A 292 19.74 18.01 9.78
N ASP A 293 19.59 17.87 11.09
CA ASP A 293 20.43 17.00 11.91
C ASP A 293 20.27 15.53 11.51
N PHE A 294 19.03 15.13 11.18
CA PHE A 294 18.73 13.81 10.65
C PHE A 294 19.47 13.55 9.33
N ARG A 295 19.37 14.47 8.36
CA ARG A 295 20.07 14.33 7.07
C ARG A 295 21.58 14.21 7.27
N ALA A 296 22.16 15.05 8.13
CA ALA A 296 23.59 14.99 8.44
C ALA A 296 23.98 13.64 9.09
N ALA A 297 23.13 13.07 9.94
CA ALA A 297 23.37 11.75 10.53
C ALA A 297 23.28 10.63 9.49
N VAL A 298 22.32 10.69 8.56
CA VAL A 298 22.21 9.73 7.44
C VAL A 298 23.43 9.84 6.52
N THR A 299 23.84 11.04 6.12
CA THR A 299 25.05 11.26 5.30
C THR A 299 26.28 10.57 5.92
N ARG A 300 26.48 10.71 7.23
CA ARG A 300 27.59 10.06 7.95
C ARG A 300 27.43 8.54 8.03
N ALA A 301 26.23 8.06 8.36
CA ALA A 301 25.96 6.64 8.58
C ALA A 301 25.98 5.83 7.26
N ALA A 302 25.55 6.44 6.16
CA ALA A 302 25.46 5.84 4.84
C ALA A 302 26.66 6.17 3.93
N GLY A 303 27.67 6.90 4.44
CA GLY A 303 28.87 7.25 3.67
C GLY A 303 28.59 8.09 2.41
N CYS A 304 27.59 8.97 2.45
CA CYS A 304 27.20 9.77 1.30
C CYS A 304 28.19 10.91 1.02
N ALA A 305 28.35 11.27 -0.26
CA ALA A 305 29.19 12.37 -0.74
C ALA A 305 28.41 13.69 -0.88
#